data_AF-A0A1I6RTU8-F1
#
_entry.id   AF-A0A1I6RTU8-F1
#
_cell.length_a   1.000
_cell.length_b   1.000
_cell.length_c   1.000
_cell.angle_alpha   90.00
_cell.angle_beta   90.00
_cell.angle_gamma   90.00
#
_symmetry.space_group_name_H-M   'P 1'
#
loop_
_entity.id
_entity.type
_entity.pdbx_description
1 polymer ?
#
loop_
_entity_poly.entity_id
_entity_poly.type
_entity_poly.pdbx_seq_one_letter_code
_entity_poly.pdbx_strand_id
1 'polypeptide(L)'
;MYRTIGYSDSIIYQFGSKCQNRDQSDNFALRKTAWPYSVTMKDDNNAAEVSSLDYIILDIEFNGRKFASDLPMEVIEIGAVRLDAALQPISEFSALVKPVYFAKLNEFIKKKTGIPQEGIDAAEGFPAVVGDFMNWLGANENFLFVTWGGEDMKRIVFDTRMHNLDDAYWLAVNYFDLLKGYIRYKDVTNDVSVETALNELGLGGEENNAHRALEDARMTADIFRAVFEHMDFERIQQFKDVYSNAKERKIVKNAIRIIASQKVTPTWAMIVEHVLSGKVTLEDPRKVAELEAYFDAEMAKGPRKIRSSSTKPEVSESGESGSNSSSETTTEV
;
A
#
# COMPACT_ATOMS: atom_id res chain seq x y z
N MET A 1 20.16 -18.57 -40.86
CA MET A 1 19.63 -17.39 -41.56
C MET A 1 18.13 -17.57 -41.78
N TYR A 2 17.29 -17.23 -40.80
CA TYR A 2 15.82 -17.02 -40.88
C TYR A 2 15.43 -16.25 -39.61
N ARG A 3 15.42 -14.91 -39.68
CA ARG A 3 14.26 -14.00 -39.67
C ARG A 3 13.40 -14.06 -38.40
N THR A 4 13.78 -13.20 -37.45
CA THR A 4 12.99 -12.67 -36.34
C THR A 4 11.81 -11.87 -36.88
N ILE A 5 10.60 -12.13 -36.40
CA ILE A 5 9.41 -11.30 -36.62
C ILE A 5 9.24 -10.44 -35.37
N GLY A 6 9.44 -9.13 -35.52
CA GLY A 6 9.14 -8.14 -34.50
C GLY A 6 7.65 -7.81 -34.49
N TYR A 7 7.09 -7.64 -33.30
CA TYR A 7 5.80 -6.99 -33.08
C TYR A 7 6.06 -5.67 -32.36
N SER A 8 5.99 -4.59 -33.13
CA SER A 8 5.66 -3.25 -32.65
C SER A 8 4.17 -3.06 -32.83
N ASP A 9 3.45 -2.53 -31.83
CA ASP A 9 2.33 -1.62 -32.07
C ASP A 9 1.94 -0.93 -30.75
N SER A 10 2.35 0.34 -30.66
CA SER A 10 1.88 1.30 -29.67
C SER A 10 0.63 1.99 -30.21
N ILE A 11 -0.50 1.83 -29.54
CA ILE A 11 -1.75 2.53 -29.83
C ILE A 11 -1.63 3.97 -29.30
N ILE A 12 -1.57 4.92 -30.23
CA ILE A 12 -1.59 6.37 -29.96
C ILE A 12 -3.05 6.82 -29.86
N TYR A 13 -3.47 7.29 -28.69
CA TYR A 13 -4.72 8.05 -28.56
C TYR A 13 -4.51 9.48 -29.05
N GLN A 14 -5.17 9.85 -30.15
CA GLN A 14 -5.32 11.22 -30.59
C GLN A 14 -6.44 11.90 -29.78
N PHE A 15 -6.13 12.93 -29.01
CA PHE A 15 -7.10 13.96 -28.64
C PHE A 15 -6.73 15.27 -29.34
N GLY A 16 -7.68 15.73 -30.17
CA GLY A 16 -7.56 16.92 -30.99
C GLY A 16 -7.59 18.21 -30.17
N SER A 17 -6.74 19.14 -30.62
CA SER A 17 -6.54 20.49 -30.13
C SER A 17 -7.78 21.39 -30.24
N LYS A 18 -7.91 22.35 -29.31
CA LYS A 18 -8.00 23.79 -29.62
C LYS A 18 -8.05 24.63 -28.33
N CYS A 19 -6.94 25.33 -28.05
CA CYS A 19 -6.92 26.77 -27.78
C CYS A 19 -5.47 27.29 -27.78
N GLN A 20 -5.14 27.97 -28.87
CA GLN A 20 -4.09 28.99 -29.06
C GLN A 20 -4.22 30.09 -27.98
N ASN A 21 -3.24 30.86 -27.53
CA ASN A 21 -1.85 31.15 -27.88
C ASN A 21 -1.23 31.88 -26.66
N ARG A 22 0.03 31.63 -26.32
CA ARG A 22 1.04 32.67 -26.01
C ARG A 22 2.44 32.03 -25.89
N ASP A 23 3.23 32.30 -26.92
CA ASP A 23 4.69 32.30 -27.07
C ASP A 23 5.55 31.39 -26.18
N GLN A 24 5.91 30.26 -26.77
CA GLN A 24 7.17 29.55 -26.52
C GLN A 24 8.11 29.79 -27.72
N SER A 25 9.33 30.25 -27.43
CA SER A 25 10.50 29.79 -28.15
C SER A 25 11.56 29.48 -27.10
N ASP A 26 11.64 28.22 -26.69
CA ASP A 26 12.94 27.59 -26.53
C ASP A 26 12.79 26.07 -26.60
N ASN A 27 13.59 25.50 -27.51
CA ASN A 27 13.67 24.09 -27.85
C ASN A 27 13.98 23.24 -26.61
N PHE A 28 13.01 22.42 -26.17
CA PHE A 28 13.31 21.24 -25.35
C PHE A 28 13.13 20.00 -26.21
N ALA A 29 14.21 19.65 -26.91
CA ALA A 29 14.31 18.38 -27.62
C ALA A 29 14.14 17.23 -26.63
N LEU A 30 13.25 16.30 -26.97
CA LEU A 30 13.01 15.04 -26.28
C LEU A 30 14.33 14.24 -26.15
N ARG A 31 14.99 14.35 -25.00
CA ARG A 31 16.01 13.39 -24.56
C ARG A 31 15.33 12.40 -23.63
N LYS A 32 15.15 11.16 -24.10
CA LYS A 32 15.00 10.00 -23.22
C LYS A 32 16.32 9.85 -22.46
N THR A 33 16.44 10.45 -21.29
CA THR A 33 17.59 10.23 -20.41
C THR A 33 17.43 8.87 -19.75
N ALA A 34 18.15 7.87 -20.26
CA ALA A 34 18.43 6.67 -19.49
C ALA A 34 19.20 7.07 -18.21
N TRP A 35 18.93 6.39 -17.09
CA TRP A 35 19.71 6.53 -15.85
C TRP A 35 21.21 6.32 -16.16
N PRO A 36 22.12 7.18 -15.67
CA PRO A 36 23.53 7.17 -16.09
C PRO A 36 24.38 6.02 -15.51
N TYR A 37 23.79 4.97 -14.93
CA TYR A 37 24.52 3.81 -14.41
C TYR A 37 24.19 2.55 -15.20
N SER A 38 24.98 2.26 -16.23
CA SER A 38 25.13 0.90 -16.74
C SER A 38 26.03 0.13 -15.76
N VAL A 39 25.42 -0.70 -14.89
CA VAL A 39 26.14 -1.55 -13.94
C VAL A 39 26.83 -2.68 -14.71
N THR A 40 28.16 -2.66 -14.73
CA THR A 40 28.97 -3.78 -15.17
C THR A 40 29.24 -4.66 -13.96
N MET A 41 28.72 -5.89 -13.96
CA MET A 41 29.05 -6.88 -12.94
C MET A 41 30.53 -7.22 -13.05
N LYS A 42 31.29 -6.94 -11.99
CA LYS A 42 32.64 -7.47 -11.81
C LYS A 42 32.56 -8.67 -10.89
N ASP A 43 32.98 -9.81 -11.41
CA ASP A 43 33.32 -10.99 -10.63
C ASP A 43 34.64 -10.70 -9.89
N ASP A 44 34.60 -10.58 -8.57
CA ASP A 44 35.82 -10.68 -7.75
C ASP A 44 35.52 -11.54 -6.51
N ASN A 45 36.16 -12.70 -6.47
CA ASN A 45 36.18 -13.63 -5.34
C ASN A 45 36.96 -13.03 -4.17
N ASN A 46 36.29 -12.72 -3.06
CA ASN A 46 36.93 -12.75 -1.74
C ASN A 46 35.92 -13.12 -0.65
N ALA A 47 36.19 -14.22 0.06
CA ALA A 47 35.34 -14.71 1.12
C ALA A 47 35.63 -13.94 2.42
N ALA A 48 34.82 -12.92 2.75
CA ALA A 48 34.46 -12.49 4.11
C ALA A 48 33.66 -11.16 4.12
N GLU A 49 32.47 -11.13 3.51
CA GLU A 49 31.36 -10.30 3.99
C GLU A 49 30.10 -11.09 3.68
N VAL A 50 29.50 -11.71 4.70
CA VAL A 50 28.07 -12.01 4.61
C VAL A 50 27.43 -10.63 4.59
N SER A 51 27.00 -10.16 3.42
CA SER A 51 26.28 -8.90 3.34
C SER A 51 25.09 -9.03 4.30
N SER A 52 25.12 -8.29 5.39
CA SER A 52 24.05 -8.26 6.37
C SER A 52 22.84 -7.62 5.69
N LEU A 53 21.67 -8.27 5.78
CA LEU A 53 20.44 -7.73 5.20
C LEU A 53 19.98 -6.55 6.05
N ASP A 54 19.92 -5.36 5.46
CA ASP A 54 19.32 -4.19 6.09
C ASP A 54 17.79 -4.17 5.86
N TYR A 55 17.07 -3.39 6.64
CA TYR A 55 15.64 -3.18 6.47
C TYR A 55 15.34 -1.71 6.27
N ILE A 56 14.64 -1.39 5.18
CA ILE A 56 14.21 -0.02 4.89
C ILE A 56 12.75 0.10 5.26
N ILE A 57 12.48 0.68 6.42
CA ILE A 57 11.12 0.98 6.84
C ILE A 57 10.68 2.24 6.10
N LEU A 58 9.69 2.11 5.22
CA LEU A 58 9.23 3.19 4.33
C LEU A 58 7.79 3.56 4.66
N ASP A 59 7.53 4.86 4.74
CA ASP A 59 6.20 5.45 4.81
C ASP A 59 6.12 6.65 3.85
N ILE A 60 4.96 6.83 3.22
CA ILE A 60 4.73 7.89 2.23
C ILE A 60 3.40 8.57 2.52
N GLU A 61 3.45 9.90 2.70
CA GLU A 61 2.25 10.71 2.65
C GLU A 61 1.98 11.20 1.23
N PHE A 62 0.71 11.27 0.86
CA PHE A 62 0.26 11.64 -0.47
C PHE A 62 -0.98 12.54 -0.41
N ASN A 63 -1.16 13.36 -1.44
CA ASN A 63 -2.34 14.21 -1.51
C ASN A 63 -3.61 13.38 -1.75
N GLY A 64 -4.74 13.84 -1.20
CA GLY A 64 -6.04 13.23 -1.46
C GLY A 64 -6.62 13.71 -2.79
N ARG A 65 -7.30 12.82 -3.52
CA ARG A 65 -8.09 13.24 -4.69
C ARG A 65 -9.20 14.19 -4.27
N LYS A 66 -9.36 15.31 -4.97
CA LYS A 66 -10.62 16.06 -4.93
C LYS A 66 -11.74 15.17 -5.48
N PHE A 67 -12.93 15.26 -4.87
CA PHE A 67 -14.10 14.48 -5.29
C PHE A 67 -14.32 14.65 -6.81
N ALA A 68 -14.52 13.54 -7.52
CA ALA A 68 -14.69 13.49 -8.98
C ALA A 68 -13.51 13.97 -9.85
N SER A 69 -12.28 14.04 -9.31
CA SER A 69 -11.09 14.34 -10.12
C SER A 69 -10.46 13.08 -10.71
N ASP A 70 -10.23 13.11 -12.03
CA ASP A 70 -9.48 12.07 -12.75
C ASP A 70 -7.96 12.16 -12.52
N LEU A 71 -7.48 13.28 -11.96
CA LEU A 71 -6.06 13.50 -11.68
C LEU A 71 -5.55 12.50 -10.62
N PRO A 72 -4.28 12.07 -10.74
CA PRO A 72 -3.69 11.12 -9.80
C PRO A 72 -3.49 11.74 -8.42
N MET A 73 -3.35 10.87 -7.41
CA MET A 73 -2.79 11.29 -6.13
C MET A 73 -1.28 11.35 -6.28
N GLU A 74 -0.65 12.34 -5.67
CA GLU A 74 0.78 12.60 -5.78
C GLU A 74 1.44 12.46 -4.42
N VAL A 75 2.67 11.97 -4.41
CA VAL A 75 3.49 11.91 -3.19
C VAL A 75 3.78 13.34 -2.71
N ILE A 76 3.67 13.57 -1.40
CA ILE A 76 3.95 14.87 -0.77
C ILE A 76 5.00 14.80 0.35
N GLU A 77 5.30 13.61 0.85
CA GLU A 77 6.41 13.38 1.79
C GLU A 77 6.90 11.93 1.65
N ILE A 78 8.21 11.72 1.73
CA ILE A 78 8.85 10.41 1.85
C ILE A 78 9.58 10.38 3.18
N GLY A 79 9.26 9.39 4.01
CA GLY A 79 9.93 9.11 5.27
C GLY A 79 10.48 7.69 5.28
N ALA A 80 11.72 7.51 5.74
CA ALA A 80 12.27 6.18 5.89
C ALA A 80 13.26 6.06 7.04
N VAL A 81 13.32 4.87 7.64
CA VAL A 81 14.32 4.47 8.63
C VAL A 81 15.06 3.24 8.11
N ARG A 82 16.39 3.30 8.10
CA ARG A 82 17.24 2.15 7.79
C ARG A 82 17.63 1.47 9.09
N LEU A 83 17.30 0.18 9.20
CA LEU A 83 17.76 -0.69 10.26
C LEU A 83 18.86 -1.61 9.72
N ASP A 84 19.91 -1.84 10.51
CA ASP A 84 20.88 -2.88 10.21
C ASP A 84 20.31 -4.29 10.48
N ALA A 85 21.11 -5.33 10.22
CA ALA A 85 20.70 -6.71 10.50
C ALA A 85 20.48 -7.04 11.99
N ALA A 86 21.00 -6.22 12.91
CA ALA A 86 20.73 -6.31 14.35
C ALA A 86 19.50 -5.46 14.76
N LEU A 87 18.73 -4.99 13.77
CA LEU A 87 17.55 -4.15 13.91
C LEU A 87 17.82 -2.83 14.64
N GLN A 88 19.05 -2.31 14.55
CA GLN A 88 19.40 -1.01 15.09
C GLN A 88 19.21 0.07 14.02
N PRO A 89 18.60 1.21 14.35
CA PRO A 89 18.49 2.32 13.40
C PRO A 89 19.87 2.90 13.13
N ILE A 90 20.25 2.98 11.85
CA ILE A 90 21.56 3.48 11.41
C ILE A 90 21.48 4.75 10.57
N SER A 91 20.35 5.01 9.91
CA SER A 91 20.13 6.26 9.17
C SER A 91 18.64 6.50 8.93
N GLU A 92 18.30 7.75 8.61
CA GLU A 92 16.93 8.18 8.32
C GLU A 92 16.91 9.03 7.05
N PHE A 93 15.77 9.04 6.37
CA PHE A 93 15.47 9.91 5.25
C PHE A 93 14.14 10.62 5.49
N SER A 94 14.09 11.92 5.23
CA SER A 94 12.85 12.69 5.26
C SER A 94 12.94 13.80 4.23
N ALA A 95 11.95 13.85 3.35
CA ALA A 95 11.84 14.91 2.36
C ALA A 95 10.37 15.18 2.01
N LEU A 96 10.00 16.46 1.98
CA LEU A 96 8.76 16.91 1.37
C LEU A 96 8.89 16.87 -0.16
N VAL A 97 7.76 16.65 -0.83
CA VAL A 97 7.66 16.62 -2.28
C VAL A 97 6.64 17.65 -2.73
N LYS A 98 7.00 18.47 -3.70
CA LYS A 98 6.09 19.46 -4.30
C LYS A 98 5.23 18.81 -5.39
N PRO A 99 3.90 18.70 -5.18
CA PRO A 99 3.01 18.13 -6.18
C PRO A 99 2.78 19.08 -7.36
N VAL A 100 2.56 18.51 -8.54
CA VAL A 100 2.34 19.19 -9.82
C VAL A 100 0.87 19.59 -9.99
N TYR A 101 -0.06 18.66 -9.75
CA TYR A 101 -1.48 18.87 -10.02
C TYR A 101 -2.21 19.53 -8.86
N PHE A 102 -1.91 19.12 -7.63
CA PHE A 102 -2.52 19.66 -6.41
C PHE A 102 -1.51 20.37 -5.52
N ALA A 103 -0.85 21.39 -6.08
CA ALA A 103 0.17 22.21 -5.40
C ALA A 103 -0.27 22.78 -4.03
N LYS A 104 -1.57 23.05 -3.86
CA LYS A 104 -2.14 23.46 -2.56
C LYS A 104 -2.71 22.26 -1.83
N LEU A 105 -2.18 21.98 -0.63
CA LEU A 105 -2.72 21.00 0.28
C LEU A 105 -4.16 21.37 0.62
N ASN A 106 -5.04 20.36 0.62
CA ASN A 106 -6.37 20.54 1.14
C ASN A 106 -6.33 20.54 2.69
N GLU A 107 -7.33 21.16 3.33
CA GLU A 107 -7.39 21.29 4.79
C GLU A 107 -7.38 19.94 5.52
N PHE A 108 -7.94 18.89 4.92
CA PHE A 108 -7.94 17.56 5.50
C PHE A 108 -6.53 16.98 5.60
N ILE A 109 -5.74 17.05 4.52
CA ILE A 109 -4.36 16.58 4.48
C ILE A 109 -3.48 17.45 5.37
N LYS A 110 -3.68 18.78 5.35
CA LYS A 110 -2.94 19.71 6.22
C LYS A 110 -3.20 19.42 7.71
N LYS A 111 -4.45 19.16 8.09
CA LYS A 111 -4.81 18.81 9.47
C LYS A 111 -4.29 17.42 9.85
N LYS A 112 -4.37 16.45 8.93
CA LYS A 112 -3.92 15.08 9.17
C LYS A 112 -2.41 15.05 9.40
N THR A 113 -1.65 15.62 8.46
CA THR A 113 -0.18 15.53 8.43
C THR A 113 0.52 16.63 9.23
N GLY A 114 -0.15 17.76 9.49
CA GLY A 114 0.50 18.92 10.08
C GLY A 114 1.50 19.64 9.17
N ILE A 115 1.65 19.22 7.90
CA ILE A 115 2.61 19.81 6.96
C ILE A 115 2.18 21.26 6.61
N PRO A 116 3.03 22.27 6.85
CA PRO A 116 2.73 23.64 6.44
C PRO A 116 2.79 23.78 4.91
N GLN A 117 1.92 24.61 4.34
CA GLN A 117 1.87 24.82 2.89
C GLN A 117 3.19 25.41 2.38
N GLU A 118 3.81 26.26 3.19
CA GLU A 118 5.09 26.90 2.93
C GLU A 118 6.22 25.87 2.75
N GLY A 119 6.13 24.73 3.45
CA GLY A 119 7.07 23.62 3.30
C GLY A 119 6.93 22.91 1.95
N ILE A 120 5.69 22.65 1.52
CA ILE A 120 5.41 22.07 0.20
C ILE A 120 5.81 23.03 -0.93
N ASP A 121 5.55 24.32 -0.77
CA ASP A 121 5.86 25.31 -1.79
C ASP A 121 7.37 25.44 -2.04
N ALA A 122 8.17 25.25 -0.98
CA ALA A 122 9.64 25.28 -1.00
C ALA A 122 10.29 23.93 -1.34
N ALA A 123 9.51 22.83 -1.34
CA ALA A 123 10.03 21.50 -1.63
C ALA A 123 10.42 21.32 -3.10
N GLU A 124 11.34 20.39 -3.34
CA GLU A 124 11.69 19.93 -4.68
C GLU A 124 10.58 19.03 -5.24
N GLY A 125 10.55 18.88 -6.58
CA GLY A 125 9.61 17.97 -7.24
C GLY A 125 9.99 16.50 -7.04
N PHE A 126 9.01 15.59 -7.24
CA PHE A 126 9.20 14.16 -7.04
C PHE A 126 10.45 13.57 -7.73
N PRO A 127 10.80 13.92 -8.99
CA PRO A 127 11.99 13.36 -9.64
C PRO A 127 13.31 13.64 -8.92
N ALA A 128 13.44 14.81 -8.30
CA ALA A 128 14.65 15.16 -7.53
C ALA A 128 14.65 14.40 -6.19
N VAL A 129 13.54 14.45 -5.46
CA VAL A 129 13.42 13.82 -4.14
C VAL A 129 13.56 12.31 -4.20
N VAL A 130 12.95 11.64 -5.19
CA VAL A 130 13.11 10.20 -5.38
C VAL A 130 14.55 9.86 -5.79
N GLY A 131 15.24 10.74 -6.54
CA GLY A 131 16.66 10.59 -6.84
C GLY A 131 17.52 10.64 -5.59
N ASP A 132 17.26 11.60 -4.70
CA ASP A 132 17.94 11.71 -3.41
C ASP A 132 17.65 10.50 -2.50
N PHE A 133 16.41 10.01 -2.51
CA PHE A 133 16.04 8.80 -1.78
C PHE A 133 16.80 7.57 -2.31
N MET A 134 16.86 7.39 -3.63
CA MET A 134 17.64 6.31 -4.25
C MET A 134 19.14 6.42 -3.94
N ASN A 135 19.69 7.63 -3.91
CA ASN A 135 21.08 7.86 -3.50
C ASN A 135 21.30 7.49 -2.01
N TRP A 136 20.33 7.79 -1.15
CA TRP A 136 20.38 7.44 0.27
C TRP A 136 20.29 5.93 0.52
N LEU A 137 19.52 5.19 -0.28
CA LEU A 137 19.51 3.71 -0.24
C LEU A 137 20.92 3.16 -0.53
N GLY A 138 21.64 3.82 -1.44
CA GLY A 138 22.99 3.47 -1.84
C GLY A 138 23.04 2.41 -2.95
N ALA A 139 24.23 2.18 -3.51
CA ALA A 139 24.41 1.27 -4.65
C ALA A 139 24.38 -0.23 -4.30
N ASN A 140 24.39 -0.58 -3.00
CA ASN A 140 24.35 -1.96 -2.53
C ASN A 140 22.92 -2.32 -2.12
N GLU A 141 22.30 -3.21 -2.89
CA GLU A 141 20.87 -3.58 -2.81
C GLU A 141 20.54 -4.65 -1.76
N ASN A 142 21.43 -4.95 -0.81
CA ASN A 142 21.15 -5.98 0.18
C ASN A 142 20.29 -5.45 1.33
N PHE A 143 19.07 -5.04 0.99
CA PHE A 143 18.06 -4.62 1.95
C PHE A 143 16.65 -5.10 1.54
N LEU A 144 15.76 -5.14 2.51
CA LEU A 144 14.33 -5.43 2.32
C LEU A 144 13.51 -4.19 2.68
N PHE A 145 12.65 -3.73 1.77
CA PHE A 145 11.65 -2.73 2.14
C PHE A 145 10.62 -3.34 3.09
N VAL A 146 10.24 -2.58 4.10
CA VAL A 146 9.14 -2.92 5.02
C VAL A 146 8.22 -1.71 5.06
N THR A 147 6.94 -1.92 4.80
CA THR A 147 5.92 -0.86 4.86
C THR A 147 4.84 -1.28 5.83
N TRP A 148 4.11 -0.33 6.44
CA TRP A 148 2.95 -0.71 7.25
C TRP A 148 1.93 -1.42 6.36
N GLY A 149 1.61 -0.90 5.17
CA GLY A 149 0.73 -1.56 4.21
C GLY A 149 1.23 -1.46 2.77
N GLY A 150 0.54 -2.11 1.84
CA GLY A 150 0.93 -2.07 0.42
C GLY A 150 0.65 -0.76 -0.33
N GLU A 151 0.11 0.27 0.32
CA GLU A 151 -0.25 1.52 -0.36
C GLU A 151 1.00 2.35 -0.68
N ASP A 152 2.03 2.38 0.17
CA ASP A 152 3.27 3.16 -0.07
C ASP A 152 3.97 2.71 -1.36
N MET A 153 4.16 1.40 -1.52
CA MET A 153 4.74 0.82 -2.75
C MET A 153 3.92 1.17 -4.00
N LYS A 154 2.60 1.20 -3.88
CA LYS A 154 1.73 1.60 -4.99
C LYS A 154 1.88 3.09 -5.31
N ARG A 155 1.98 3.95 -4.30
CA ARG A 155 2.10 5.39 -4.47
C ARG A 155 3.41 5.75 -5.15
N ILE A 156 4.54 5.19 -4.71
CA ILE A 156 5.83 5.48 -5.33
C ILE A 156 5.92 4.99 -6.78
N VAL A 157 5.37 3.81 -7.10
CA VAL A 157 5.28 3.31 -8.49
C VAL A 157 4.43 4.24 -9.34
N PHE A 158 3.27 4.68 -8.85
CA PHE A 158 2.35 5.51 -9.63
C PHE A 158 2.90 6.92 -9.86
N ASP A 159 3.58 7.50 -8.87
CA ASP A 159 4.19 8.81 -9.00
C ASP A 159 5.43 8.78 -9.93
N THR A 160 6.20 7.68 -9.89
CA THR A 160 7.28 7.39 -10.85
C THR A 160 6.74 7.39 -12.28
N ARG A 161 5.64 6.66 -12.53
CA ARG A 161 4.99 6.62 -13.85
C ARG A 161 4.41 7.96 -14.28
N MET A 162 3.76 8.68 -13.35
CA MET A 162 3.20 10.00 -13.62
C MET A 162 4.28 10.97 -14.13
N HIS A 163 5.48 10.90 -13.54
CA HIS A 163 6.62 11.72 -13.93
C HIS A 163 7.41 11.16 -15.13
N ASN A 164 6.92 10.11 -15.79
CA ASN A 164 7.58 9.43 -16.92
C ASN A 164 9.00 8.93 -16.58
N LEU A 165 9.22 8.52 -15.34
CA LEU A 165 10.44 7.87 -14.89
C LEU A 165 10.36 6.35 -15.11
N ASP A 166 11.51 5.68 -15.14
CA ASP A 166 11.58 4.22 -15.24
C ASP A 166 11.16 3.57 -13.91
N ASP A 167 10.11 2.74 -13.96
CA ASP A 167 9.53 2.06 -12.81
C ASP A 167 10.07 0.64 -12.59
N ALA A 168 10.98 0.16 -13.44
CA ALA A 168 11.52 -1.20 -13.39
C ALA A 168 12.10 -1.56 -12.01
N TYR A 169 12.80 -0.63 -11.37
CA TYR A 169 13.32 -0.82 -10.02
C TYR A 169 12.21 -1.10 -9.00
N TRP A 170 11.17 -0.26 -8.97
CA TRP A 170 10.07 -0.41 -8.02
C TRP A 170 9.21 -1.65 -8.27
N LEU A 171 9.14 -2.13 -9.52
CA LEU A 171 8.47 -3.38 -9.87
C LEU A 171 9.29 -4.62 -9.49
N ALA A 172 10.62 -4.52 -9.48
CA ALA A 172 11.53 -5.62 -9.16
C ALA A 172 11.87 -5.71 -7.66
N VAL A 173 11.76 -4.61 -6.92
CA VAL A 173 12.17 -4.60 -5.52
C VAL A 173 11.23 -5.42 -4.63
N ASN A 174 11.84 -6.15 -3.71
CA ASN A 174 11.13 -6.91 -2.70
C ASN A 174 10.70 -6.03 -1.54
N TYR A 175 9.48 -6.23 -1.06
CA TYR A 175 8.99 -5.60 0.15
C TYR A 175 8.18 -6.58 1.01
N PHE A 176 8.12 -6.27 2.30
CA PHE A 176 7.31 -6.97 3.29
C PHE A 176 6.21 -6.06 3.83
N ASP A 177 4.97 -6.53 3.73
CA ASP A 177 3.77 -5.84 4.22
C ASP A 177 3.57 -6.19 5.70
N LEU A 178 4.01 -5.28 6.58
CA LEU A 178 4.07 -5.52 8.02
C LEU A 178 2.69 -5.65 8.63
N LEU A 179 1.69 -4.89 8.18
CA LEU A 179 0.31 -5.01 8.65
C LEU A 179 -0.21 -6.44 8.46
N LYS A 180 -0.01 -7.03 7.28
CA LYS A 180 -0.41 -8.43 7.08
C LYS A 180 0.39 -9.39 7.97
N GLY A 181 1.67 -9.09 8.19
CA GLY A 181 2.53 -9.75 9.20
C GLY A 181 1.89 -9.75 10.58
N TYR A 182 1.58 -8.55 11.06
CA TYR A 182 1.03 -8.26 12.37
C TYR A 182 -0.35 -8.89 12.58
N ILE A 183 -1.26 -8.77 11.59
CA ILE A 183 -2.59 -9.39 11.62
C ILE A 183 -2.50 -10.90 11.85
N ARG A 184 -1.56 -11.57 11.17
CA ARG A 184 -1.32 -13.01 11.33
C ARG A 184 -0.73 -13.35 12.70
N TYR A 185 0.24 -12.55 13.15
CA TYR A 185 0.84 -12.71 14.47
C TYR A 185 -0.20 -12.58 15.59
N LYS A 186 -1.11 -11.60 15.49
CA LYS A 186 -2.18 -11.37 16.48
C LYS A 186 -3.44 -12.22 16.28
N ASP A 187 -3.49 -13.03 15.23
CA ASP A 187 -4.67 -13.81 14.82
C ASP A 187 -5.97 -12.97 14.74
N VAL A 188 -5.86 -11.76 14.18
CA VAL A 188 -7.01 -10.86 13.95
C VAL A 188 -7.46 -10.88 12.50
N THR A 189 -8.66 -10.37 12.22
CA THR A 189 -9.22 -10.38 10.85
C THR A 189 -9.35 -9.01 10.21
N ASN A 190 -9.20 -7.95 11.01
CA ASN A 190 -9.34 -6.57 10.55
C ASN A 190 -7.98 -5.90 10.52
N ASP A 191 -7.86 -4.88 9.67
CA ASP A 191 -6.68 -4.03 9.64
C ASP A 191 -6.53 -3.29 10.97
N VAL A 192 -5.28 -3.18 11.43
CA VAL A 192 -4.87 -2.50 12.65
C VAL A 192 -4.11 -1.24 12.24
N SER A 193 -4.33 -0.11 12.90
CA SER A 193 -3.51 1.09 12.65
C SER A 193 -2.14 0.96 13.34
N VAL A 194 -1.14 1.71 12.86
CA VAL A 194 0.18 1.80 13.51
C VAL A 194 0.02 2.17 14.99
N GLU A 195 -0.76 3.20 15.30
CA GLU A 195 -1.06 3.63 16.68
C GLU A 195 -1.66 2.52 17.54
N THR A 196 -2.63 1.76 16.99
CA THR A 196 -3.25 0.66 17.72
C THR A 196 -2.23 -0.44 18.00
N ALA A 197 -1.40 -0.79 17.02
CA ALA A 197 -0.36 -1.80 17.18
C ALA A 197 0.69 -1.37 18.22
N LEU A 198 1.13 -0.11 18.23
CA LEU A 198 2.03 0.42 19.26
C LEU A 198 1.43 0.27 20.66
N ASN A 199 0.17 0.69 20.83
CA ASN A 199 -0.52 0.59 22.11
C ASN A 199 -0.66 -0.86 22.58
N GLU A 200 -1.03 -1.77 21.68
CA GLU A 200 -1.14 -3.21 21.97
C GLU A 200 0.20 -3.87 22.34
N LEU A 201 1.32 -3.34 21.83
CA LEU A 201 2.67 -3.80 22.14
C LEU A 201 3.26 -3.11 23.38
N GLY A 202 2.56 -2.14 23.99
CA GLY A 202 3.08 -1.36 25.11
C GLY A 202 4.19 -0.38 24.71
N LEU A 203 4.22 0.02 23.43
CA LEU A 203 5.20 0.95 22.84
C LEU A 203 4.63 2.37 22.62
N GLY A 204 3.39 2.61 23.03
CA GLY A 204 2.74 3.93 22.88
C GLY A 204 3.39 5.01 23.74
N GLY A 205 3.66 6.17 23.15
CA GLY A 205 4.14 7.38 23.83
C GLY A 205 3.15 8.55 23.76
N GLU A 206 3.34 9.56 24.61
CA GLU A 206 2.46 10.75 24.69
C GLU A 206 2.71 11.77 23.54
N GLU A 207 3.87 11.70 22.88
CA GLU A 207 4.26 12.60 21.78
C GLU A 207 4.30 11.88 20.43
N ASN A 208 3.15 11.38 19.97
CA ASN A 208 3.03 10.83 18.63
C ASN A 208 2.52 11.91 17.68
N ASN A 209 3.42 12.51 16.90
CA ASN A 209 3.06 13.38 15.78
C ASN A 209 2.64 12.50 14.59
N ALA A 210 1.54 11.75 14.78
CA ALA A 210 1.04 10.80 13.80
C ALA A 210 0.80 11.46 12.44
N HIS A 211 1.05 10.72 11.36
CA HIS A 211 0.87 11.16 9.97
C HIS A 211 1.92 12.15 9.44
N ARG A 212 3.11 12.15 10.04
CA ARG A 212 4.32 12.60 9.36
C ARG A 212 5.11 11.38 8.93
N ALA A 213 5.58 11.36 7.69
CA ALA A 213 6.09 10.12 7.10
C ALA A 213 7.30 9.56 7.86
N LEU A 214 8.22 10.41 8.33
CA LEU A 214 9.38 9.91 9.08
C LEU A 214 8.98 9.35 10.45
N GLU A 215 8.07 10.01 11.16
CA GLU A 215 7.52 9.58 12.44
C GLU A 215 6.76 8.25 12.28
N ASP A 216 5.91 8.12 11.25
CA ASP A 216 5.19 6.87 10.95
C ASP A 216 6.17 5.74 10.56
N ALA A 217 7.26 6.05 9.85
CA ALA A 217 8.34 5.09 9.58
C ALA A 217 9.08 4.65 10.86
N ARG A 218 9.36 5.56 11.80
CA ARG A 218 9.97 5.21 13.12
C ARG A 218 9.04 4.34 13.95
N MET A 219 7.77 4.70 14.05
CA MET A 219 6.77 3.90 14.75
C MET A 219 6.62 2.51 14.14
N THR A 220 6.60 2.43 12.80
CA THR A 220 6.59 1.16 12.07
C THR A 220 7.87 0.35 12.33
N ALA A 221 9.02 1.01 12.44
CA ALA A 221 10.29 0.36 12.79
C ALA A 221 10.23 -0.27 14.18
N ASP A 222 9.68 0.44 15.18
CA ASP A 222 9.55 -0.07 16.54
C ASP A 222 8.61 -1.28 16.60
N ILE A 223 7.48 -1.23 15.87
CA ILE A 223 6.61 -2.40 15.71
C ILE A 223 7.38 -3.56 15.07
N PHE A 224 8.05 -3.31 13.94
CA PHE A 224 8.80 -4.34 13.20
C PHE A 224 9.83 -5.02 14.10
N ARG A 225 10.61 -4.24 14.86
CA ARG A 225 11.59 -4.74 15.83
C ARG A 225 10.95 -5.62 16.89
N ALA A 226 9.81 -5.20 17.44
CA ALA A 226 9.12 -5.93 18.50
C ALA A 226 8.50 -7.25 18.04
N VAL A 227 8.12 -7.37 16.77
CA VAL A 227 7.47 -8.58 16.23
C VAL A 227 8.35 -9.37 15.27
N PHE A 228 9.62 -8.99 15.09
CA PHE A 228 10.52 -9.51 14.06
C PHE A 228 10.60 -11.04 14.03
N GLU A 229 10.79 -11.67 15.19
CA GLU A 229 10.91 -13.13 15.32
C GLU A 229 9.63 -13.89 14.95
N HIS A 230 8.49 -13.20 14.86
CA HIS A 230 7.21 -13.76 14.47
C HIS A 230 6.86 -13.52 12.99
N MET A 231 7.72 -12.83 12.24
CA MET A 231 7.47 -12.50 10.83
C MET A 231 7.80 -13.69 9.92
N ASP A 232 6.86 -13.98 9.03
CA ASP A 232 6.97 -15.01 8.00
C ASP A 232 7.53 -14.40 6.71
N PHE A 233 8.86 -14.40 6.57
CA PHE A 233 9.56 -13.82 5.42
C PHE A 233 9.40 -14.61 4.11
N GLU A 234 8.76 -15.79 4.11
CA GLU A 234 8.34 -16.44 2.85
C GLU A 234 7.27 -15.62 2.09
N ARG A 235 6.69 -14.61 2.76
CA ARG A 235 5.67 -13.71 2.21
C ARG A 235 6.22 -12.40 1.66
N ILE A 236 7.54 -12.28 1.56
CA ILE A 236 8.16 -11.21 0.79
C ILE A 236 7.56 -11.22 -0.62
N GLN A 237 7.23 -10.03 -1.12
CA GLN A 237 6.50 -9.87 -2.37
C GLN A 237 7.06 -8.67 -3.15
N GLN A 238 6.70 -8.60 -4.42
CA GLN A 238 6.96 -7.46 -5.29
C GLN A 238 5.64 -6.73 -5.58
N PHE A 239 5.71 -5.44 -5.88
CA PHE A 239 4.53 -4.72 -6.33
C PHE A 239 3.99 -5.33 -7.61
N LYS A 240 2.68 -5.52 -7.68
CA LYS A 240 1.99 -6.01 -8.86
C LYS A 240 0.87 -5.06 -9.19
N ASP A 241 0.78 -4.68 -10.46
CA ASP A 241 -0.36 -3.94 -10.94
C ASP A 241 -1.65 -4.71 -10.71
N VAL A 242 -2.68 -3.97 -10.29
CA VAL A 242 -4.03 -4.49 -10.14
C VAL A 242 -4.95 -3.62 -10.97
N TYR A 243 -5.52 -4.20 -12.02
CA TYR A 243 -6.41 -3.53 -12.96
C TYR A 243 -7.87 -3.56 -12.51
N SER A 244 -8.23 -4.49 -11.61
CA SER A 244 -9.54 -4.58 -10.96
C SER A 244 -9.56 -3.88 -9.59
N ASN A 245 -10.71 -3.37 -9.17
CA ASN A 245 -10.89 -2.82 -7.82
C ASN A 245 -11.68 -3.76 -6.89
N ALA A 246 -11.64 -3.49 -5.58
CA ALA A 246 -12.30 -4.33 -4.57
C ALA A 246 -13.83 -4.41 -4.77
N LYS A 247 -14.46 -3.34 -5.26
CA LYS A 247 -15.90 -3.32 -5.55
C LYS A 247 -16.24 -4.24 -6.72
N GLU A 248 -15.46 -4.18 -7.81
CA GLU A 248 -15.60 -5.06 -8.97
C GLU A 248 -15.45 -6.53 -8.56
N ARG A 249 -14.39 -6.88 -7.80
CA ARG A 249 -14.19 -8.23 -7.26
C ARG A 249 -15.34 -8.68 -6.35
N LYS A 250 -15.87 -7.77 -5.52
CA LYS A 250 -17.05 -8.04 -4.67
C LYS A 250 -18.31 -8.30 -5.49
N ILE A 251 -18.50 -7.61 -6.61
CA ILE A 251 -19.61 -7.88 -7.55
C ILE A 251 -19.49 -9.30 -8.11
N VAL A 252 -18.32 -9.70 -8.62
CA VAL A 252 -18.07 -11.07 -9.11
C VAL A 252 -18.37 -12.11 -8.03
N LYS A 253 -17.83 -11.92 -6.82
CA LYS A 253 -18.06 -12.82 -5.68
C LYS A 253 -19.53 -12.97 -5.32
N ASN A 254 -20.29 -11.86 -5.31
CA ASN A 254 -21.71 -11.89 -5.01
C ASN A 254 -22.50 -12.56 -6.15
N ALA A 255 -22.12 -12.35 -7.41
CA ALA A 255 -22.71 -13.02 -8.56
C ALA A 255 -22.61 -14.55 -8.45
N ILE A 256 -21.42 -15.06 -8.15
CA ILE A 256 -21.17 -16.50 -7.93
C ILE A 256 -22.16 -17.05 -6.90
N ARG A 257 -22.31 -16.37 -5.76
CA ARG A 257 -23.22 -16.80 -4.68
C ARG A 257 -24.69 -16.78 -5.08
N ILE A 258 -25.12 -15.75 -5.79
CA ILE A 258 -26.53 -15.59 -6.22
C ILE A 258 -26.89 -16.63 -7.28
N ILE A 259 -26.01 -16.89 -8.25
CA ILE A 259 -26.26 -17.90 -9.30
C ILE A 259 -26.25 -19.30 -8.69
N ALA A 260 -25.28 -19.59 -7.81
CA ALA A 260 -25.20 -20.87 -7.13
C ALA A 260 -26.42 -21.15 -6.24
N SER A 261 -27.01 -20.13 -5.60
CA SER A 261 -28.23 -20.31 -4.78
C SER A 261 -29.46 -20.70 -5.59
N GLN A 262 -29.47 -20.40 -6.89
CA GLN A 262 -30.48 -20.84 -7.85
C GLN A 262 -30.24 -22.27 -8.35
N LYS A 263 -29.28 -23.00 -7.77
CA LYS A 263 -28.84 -24.35 -8.19
C LYS A 263 -28.30 -24.40 -9.62
N VAL A 264 -27.82 -23.27 -10.15
CA VAL A 264 -27.15 -23.17 -11.44
C VAL A 264 -25.65 -23.06 -11.19
N THR A 265 -24.84 -23.78 -11.97
CA THR A 265 -23.38 -23.65 -11.89
C THR A 265 -22.97 -22.31 -12.50
N PRO A 266 -22.36 -21.39 -11.72
CA PRO A 266 -21.89 -20.12 -12.27
C PRO A 266 -20.82 -20.36 -13.34
N THR A 267 -20.90 -19.61 -14.44
CA THR A 267 -19.84 -19.54 -15.46
C THR A 267 -19.38 -18.10 -15.62
N TRP A 268 -18.14 -17.90 -16.06
CA TRP A 268 -17.61 -16.56 -16.31
C TRP A 268 -18.47 -15.80 -17.33
N ALA A 269 -18.87 -16.46 -18.43
CA ALA A 269 -19.74 -15.89 -19.45
C ALA A 269 -21.06 -15.33 -18.88
N MET A 270 -21.73 -16.07 -17.99
CA MET A 270 -22.96 -15.62 -17.34
C MET A 270 -22.74 -14.38 -16.47
N ILE A 271 -21.61 -14.30 -15.77
CA ILE A 271 -21.29 -13.15 -14.91
C ILE A 271 -21.00 -11.93 -15.75
N VAL A 272 -20.24 -12.07 -16.84
CA VAL A 272 -19.97 -10.99 -17.79
C VAL A 272 -21.26 -10.45 -18.38
N GLU A 273 -22.10 -11.34 -18.91
CA GLU A 273 -23.33 -10.98 -19.62
C GLU A 273 -24.38 -10.36 -18.70
N HIS A 274 -24.68 -11.01 -17.56
CA HIS A 274 -25.85 -10.65 -16.75
C HIS A 274 -25.51 -9.79 -15.52
N VAL A 275 -24.24 -9.69 -15.12
CA VAL A 275 -23.87 -8.97 -13.89
C VAL A 275 -22.92 -7.81 -14.15
N LEU A 276 -21.85 -8.01 -14.91
CA LEU A 276 -20.83 -6.98 -15.13
C LEU A 276 -21.26 -5.96 -16.20
N SER A 277 -22.06 -6.39 -17.18
CA SER A 277 -22.62 -5.50 -18.21
C SER A 277 -23.28 -4.25 -17.59
N GLY A 278 -22.83 -3.08 -18.03
CA GLY A 278 -23.29 -1.77 -17.55
C GLY A 278 -22.86 -1.36 -16.14
N LYS A 279 -22.15 -2.22 -15.40
CA LYS A 279 -21.65 -1.95 -14.03
C LYS A 279 -20.13 -1.87 -13.93
N VAL A 280 -19.44 -2.56 -14.83
CA VAL A 280 -17.98 -2.63 -14.90
C VAL A 280 -17.54 -2.42 -16.34
N THR A 281 -16.62 -1.50 -16.54
CA THR A 281 -15.89 -1.20 -17.79
C THR A 281 -14.88 -2.34 -18.03
N LEU A 282 -15.12 -3.15 -19.07
CA LEU A 282 -14.37 -4.37 -19.44
C LEU A 282 -13.49 -4.18 -20.71
N GLU A 283 -13.14 -2.94 -21.03
CA GLU A 283 -12.36 -2.55 -22.22
C GLU A 283 -10.87 -2.89 -22.09
N ASP A 284 -10.34 -2.97 -20.86
CA ASP A 284 -8.96 -3.39 -20.62
C ASP A 284 -8.88 -4.92 -20.50
N PRO A 285 -8.23 -5.64 -21.43
CA PRO A 285 -8.14 -7.09 -21.41
C PRO A 285 -7.43 -7.63 -20.17
N ARG A 286 -6.53 -6.84 -19.54
CA ARG A 286 -5.85 -7.25 -18.30
C ARG A 286 -6.81 -7.26 -17.12
N LYS A 287 -7.71 -6.27 -17.05
CA LYS A 287 -8.80 -6.27 -16.05
C LYS A 287 -9.71 -7.47 -16.24
N VAL A 288 -10.09 -7.77 -17.47
CA VAL A 288 -10.93 -8.93 -17.79
C VAL A 288 -10.27 -10.22 -17.29
N ALA A 289 -8.99 -10.43 -17.66
CA ALA A 289 -8.22 -11.60 -17.21
C ALA A 289 -8.09 -11.68 -15.68
N GLU A 290 -7.88 -10.56 -14.99
CA GLU A 290 -7.84 -10.54 -13.52
C GLU A 290 -9.18 -10.94 -12.88
N LEU A 291 -10.30 -10.42 -13.39
CA LEU A 291 -11.61 -10.73 -12.85
C LEU A 291 -12.02 -12.18 -13.13
N GLU A 292 -11.62 -12.73 -14.28
CA GLU A 292 -11.81 -14.14 -14.63
C GLU A 292 -10.97 -15.05 -13.73
N ALA A 293 -9.69 -14.76 -13.54
CA ALA A 293 -8.84 -15.50 -12.60
C ALA A 293 -9.38 -15.43 -11.16
N TYR A 294 -9.92 -14.27 -10.75
CA TYR A 294 -10.58 -14.13 -9.46
C TYR A 294 -11.85 -14.98 -9.36
N PHE A 295 -12.65 -15.05 -10.43
CA PHE A 295 -13.81 -15.93 -10.53
C PHE A 295 -13.40 -17.40 -10.33
N ASP A 296 -12.39 -17.87 -11.06
CA ASP A 296 -11.90 -19.25 -10.97
C ASP A 296 -11.41 -19.59 -9.55
N ALA A 297 -10.68 -18.67 -8.93
CA ALA A 297 -10.19 -18.82 -7.56
C ALA A 297 -11.32 -18.87 -6.52
N GLU A 298 -12.40 -18.10 -6.69
CA GLU A 298 -13.57 -18.19 -5.81
C GLU A 298 -14.39 -19.46 -6.04
N MET A 299 -14.50 -19.93 -7.29
CA MET A 299 -15.13 -21.21 -7.64
C MET A 299 -14.38 -22.40 -7.01
N ALA A 300 -13.04 -22.33 -6.94
CA ALA A 300 -12.21 -23.36 -6.33
C ALA A 300 -12.33 -23.46 -4.80
N LYS A 301 -12.77 -22.40 -4.10
CA LYS A 301 -12.86 -22.37 -2.62
C LYS A 301 -13.98 -23.23 -2.03
N GLY A 302 -14.87 -23.79 -2.85
CA GLY A 302 -16.01 -24.59 -2.41
C GLY A 302 -17.03 -23.81 -1.54
N PRO A 303 -18.18 -24.41 -1.21
CA PRO A 303 -19.15 -23.77 -0.33
C PRO A 303 -18.56 -23.61 1.08
N ARG A 304 -18.43 -22.37 1.55
CA ARG A 304 -17.97 -22.09 2.93
C ARG A 304 -18.93 -22.75 3.93
N LYS A 305 -18.40 -23.57 4.84
CA LYS A 305 -19.14 -23.99 6.05
C LYS A 305 -19.58 -22.73 6.80
N ILE A 306 -20.88 -22.58 7.01
CA ILE A 306 -21.43 -21.59 7.94
C ILE A 306 -20.85 -21.96 9.32
N ARG A 307 -20.02 -21.10 9.91
CA ARG A 307 -19.63 -21.26 11.31
C ARG A 307 -20.91 -21.09 12.13
N SER A 308 -21.39 -22.18 12.72
CA SER A 308 -22.45 -22.14 13.72
C SER A 308 -21.99 -21.20 14.83
N SER A 309 -22.77 -20.16 15.10
CA SER A 309 -22.60 -19.33 16.29
C SER A 309 -22.55 -20.25 17.50
N SER A 310 -21.42 -20.26 18.20
CA SER A 310 -21.25 -20.96 19.47
C SER A 310 -22.35 -20.53 20.43
N THR A 311 -23.11 -21.51 20.88
CA THR A 311 -24.09 -21.43 21.97
C THR A 311 -23.44 -20.76 23.17
N LYS A 312 -24.06 -19.68 23.70
CA LYS A 312 -23.71 -19.13 25.01
C LYS A 312 -23.89 -20.23 26.07
N PRO A 313 -22.98 -20.39 27.04
CA PRO A 313 -23.22 -21.29 28.16
C PRO A 313 -24.37 -20.74 29.02
N GLU A 314 -25.32 -21.63 29.34
CA GLU A 314 -26.36 -21.44 30.35
C GLU A 314 -25.74 -21.07 31.69
N VAL A 315 -26.22 -19.97 32.27
CA VAL A 315 -25.97 -19.63 33.67
C VAL A 315 -26.92 -20.48 34.50
N SER A 316 -26.38 -21.43 35.25
CA SER A 316 -27.10 -22.24 36.21
C SER A 316 -27.56 -21.39 37.40
N GLU A 317 -28.87 -21.34 37.61
CA GLU A 317 -29.47 -20.92 38.88
C GLU A 317 -29.05 -21.90 39.99
N SER A 318 -28.36 -21.40 41.01
CA SER A 318 -28.31 -22.01 42.33
C SER A 318 -28.86 -21.00 43.32
N GLY A 319 -30.08 -21.25 43.79
CA GLY A 319 -30.67 -20.50 44.87
C GLY A 319 -29.93 -20.72 46.19
N GLU A 320 -29.88 -19.69 47.01
CA GLU A 320 -29.80 -19.87 48.44
C GLU A 320 -30.55 -18.74 49.15
N SER A 321 -31.52 -19.17 49.95
CA SER A 321 -32.36 -18.41 50.87
C SER A 321 -31.54 -17.88 52.05
N GLY A 322 -31.72 -16.61 52.40
CA GLY A 322 -31.18 -16.02 53.64
C GLY A 322 -32.00 -14.81 54.08
N SER A 323 -32.81 -15.00 55.12
CA SER A 323 -33.69 -14.05 55.78
C SER A 323 -32.98 -13.09 56.76
N ASN A 324 -33.56 -11.90 56.96
CA ASN A 324 -33.44 -10.99 58.11
C ASN A 324 -32.05 -10.33 58.32
N SER A 325 -31.89 -9.09 58.78
CA SER A 325 -32.77 -8.16 59.50
C SER A 325 -32.37 -6.69 59.31
N SER A 326 -33.36 -5.83 59.54
CA SER A 326 -33.36 -4.41 59.84
C SER A 326 -32.13 -3.80 60.55
N SER A 327 -31.73 -2.60 60.12
CA SER A 327 -31.46 -1.46 61.01
C SER A 327 -31.42 -0.15 60.21
N GLU A 328 -32.33 0.75 60.55
CA GLU A 328 -32.28 2.20 60.27
C GLU A 328 -30.98 2.80 60.83
N THR A 329 -30.38 3.81 60.19
CA THR A 329 -30.14 5.13 60.79
C THR A 329 -29.64 6.18 59.78
N THR A 330 -30.32 7.35 59.79
CA THR A 330 -29.82 8.74 59.68
C THR A 330 -29.16 9.29 58.39
N THR A 331 -29.85 10.30 57.79
CA THR A 331 -29.41 11.72 57.57
C THR A 331 -27.89 11.98 57.54
N GLU A 332 -27.29 12.76 56.63
CA GLU A 332 -27.60 14.16 56.30
C GLU A 332 -26.61 14.68 55.22
N VAL A 333 -27.04 15.72 54.49
CA VAL A 333 -26.31 16.63 53.55
C VAL A 333 -25.90 16.12 52.18
#